data_AF-A0A968ZH72-F1
#
_entry.id   AF-A0A968ZH72-F1
#
_cell.length_a   1.000
_cell.length_b   1.000
_cell.length_c   1.000
_cell.angle_alpha   90.00
_cell.angle_beta   90.00
_cell.angle_gamma   90.00
#
_symmetry.space_group_name_H-M   'P 1'
#
loop_
_entity.id
_entity.type
_entity.pdbx_description
1 polymer ?
#
loop_
_entity_poly.entity_id
_entity_poly.type
_entity_poly.pdbx_seq_one_letter_code
_entity_poly.pdbx_strand_id
1 'polypeptide(L)'
;MPPRSTFQRRSRMKLFWGVGLSLVGIALALGTLWGPSFTYKGVPVGIIFKFLQDDRARSAYWSGNREVLHDRLQELNVEAEIKTFYRPQIPDETQLDQHIHQIFYEATGYIGKAYELNGQGILVLRDRGFERWFPLAYRAGVVVASDFKDGVPYVVSPDGVVAAYADVAKVFPVQLLEEMIKAKDQALP
;
A
#
# COMPACT_ATOMS: atom_id res chain seq x y z
N MET A 1 52.81 79.74 11.00
CA MET A 1 53.37 78.50 11.56
C MET A 1 52.24 77.67 12.16
N PRO A 2 51.91 76.50 11.59
CA PRO A 2 50.88 75.61 12.13
C PRO A 2 51.50 74.45 12.94
N PRO A 3 50.79 73.88 13.94
CA PRO A 3 51.04 72.50 14.40
C PRO A 3 49.89 71.60 13.93
N ARG A 4 50.16 70.71 12.97
CA ARG A 4 50.50 69.28 13.15
C ARG A 4 49.31 68.41 13.60
N SER A 5 48.75 67.77 12.58
CA SER A 5 47.84 66.63 12.59
C SER A 5 48.36 65.45 13.41
N THR A 6 47.52 64.88 14.26
CA THR A 6 47.70 63.54 14.84
C THR A 6 46.74 62.55 14.20
N PHE A 7 47.32 61.48 13.67
CA PHE A 7 46.69 60.40 12.94
C PHE A 7 46.62 59.15 13.85
N GLN A 8 45.51 58.43 13.75
CA GLN A 8 45.27 57.02 14.10
C GLN A 8 45.47 56.50 15.53
N ARG A 9 44.37 55.96 16.10
CA ARG A 9 44.23 54.50 16.31
C ARG A 9 42.76 54.12 16.53
N ARG A 10 42.08 53.65 15.48
CA ARG A 10 40.80 52.92 15.62
C ARG A 10 41.12 51.53 16.18
N SER A 11 40.60 51.21 17.37
CA SER A 11 40.65 49.86 17.91
C SER A 11 39.72 48.95 17.08
N ARG A 12 40.30 47.87 16.56
CA ARG A 12 39.59 46.68 16.09
C ARG A 12 39.38 45.75 17.29
N MET A 13 38.46 44.79 17.14
CA MET A 13 38.04 43.73 18.09
C MET A 13 36.85 44.18 18.96
N LYS A 14 35.67 43.56 18.97
CA LYS A 14 35.31 42.14 18.79
C LYS A 14 33.86 42.07 18.28
N LEU A 15 33.61 41.49 17.11
CA LEU A 15 32.25 41.18 16.66
C LEU A 15 32.26 39.98 15.69
N PHE A 16 32.75 38.83 16.14
CA PHE A 16 32.66 37.58 15.37
C PHE A 16 32.53 36.37 16.29
N TRP A 17 31.48 36.34 17.10
CA TRP A 17 31.08 35.14 17.85
C TRP A 17 29.61 34.75 17.67
N GLY A 18 28.86 35.45 16.79
CA GLY A 18 27.40 35.32 16.69
C GLY A 18 26.85 34.80 15.37
N VAL A 19 27.65 34.18 14.50
CA VAL A 19 27.18 33.73 13.16
C VAL A 19 27.33 32.21 12.94
N GLY A 20 28.16 31.51 13.73
CA GLY A 20 28.37 30.06 13.58
C GLY A 20 27.25 29.18 14.13
N LEU A 21 26.47 29.66 15.11
CA LEU A 21 25.43 28.87 15.79
C LEU A 21 24.05 28.97 15.13
N SER A 22 23.78 30.02 14.35
CA SER A 22 22.47 30.21 13.71
C SER A 22 22.27 29.32 12.48
N LEU A 23 23.34 28.96 11.75
CA LEU A 23 23.20 28.09 10.57
C LEU A 23 22.96 26.62 10.95
N VAL A 24 23.56 26.13 12.03
CA VAL A 24 23.31 24.77 12.53
C VAL A 24 21.90 24.66 13.13
N GLY A 25 21.45 25.69 13.85
CA GLY A 25 20.09 25.75 14.39
C GLY A 25 19.01 25.85 13.30
N ILE A 26 19.26 26.59 12.22
CA ILE A 26 18.35 26.70 11.08
C ILE A 26 18.36 25.41 10.24
N ALA A 27 19.50 24.73 10.07
CA ALA A 27 19.56 23.44 9.39
C ALA A 27 18.83 22.34 10.18
N LEU A 28 18.95 22.32 11.51
CA LEU A 28 18.18 21.42 12.37
C LEU A 28 16.68 21.76 12.39
N ALA A 29 16.30 23.04 12.36
CA ALA A 29 14.91 23.47 12.33
C ALA A 29 14.23 23.31 10.95
N LEU A 30 14.99 23.42 9.85
CA LEU A 30 14.48 23.13 8.51
C LEU A 30 14.40 21.61 8.26
N GLY A 31 15.32 20.83 8.83
CA GLY A 31 15.28 19.36 8.79
C GLY A 31 14.11 18.75 9.56
N THR A 32 13.50 19.46 10.52
CA THR A 32 12.28 19.00 11.21
C THR A 32 10.99 19.44 10.52
N LEU A 33 11.00 20.55 9.76
CA LEU A 33 9.86 20.95 8.93
C LEU A 33 9.72 20.09 7.65
N TRP A 34 10.83 19.48 7.23
CA TRP A 34 10.89 18.49 6.16
C TRP A 34 11.27 17.16 6.79
N GLY A 35 10.31 16.50 7.46
CA GLY A 35 10.45 15.07 7.80
C GLY A 35 10.82 14.25 6.55
N PRO A 36 11.15 12.94 6.68
CA PRO A 36 11.71 12.15 5.59
C PRO A 36 10.67 11.87 4.49
N SER A 37 10.32 12.89 3.69
CA SER A 37 9.33 12.85 2.62
C SER A 37 9.87 12.20 1.34
N PHE A 38 11.11 11.70 1.37
CA PHE A 38 11.67 10.96 0.27
C PHE A 38 11.16 9.52 0.30
N THR A 39 10.40 9.17 -0.73
CA THR A 39 10.00 7.80 -1.03
C THR A 39 10.72 7.34 -2.29
N TYR A 40 11.00 6.04 -2.38
CA TYR A 40 11.41 5.39 -3.62
C TYR A 40 10.43 4.26 -3.89
N LYS A 41 9.75 4.33 -5.04
CA LYS A 41 8.62 3.45 -5.39
C LYS A 41 7.56 3.37 -4.27
N GLY A 42 7.22 4.51 -3.68
CA GLY A 42 6.23 4.57 -2.60
C GLY A 42 6.72 4.10 -1.22
N VAL A 43 7.92 3.53 -1.09
CA VAL A 43 8.48 3.16 0.22
C VAL A 43 9.31 4.31 0.80
N PRO A 44 9.05 4.78 2.04
CA PRO A 44 9.89 5.75 2.72
C PRO A 44 11.36 5.32 2.78
N VAL A 45 12.29 6.21 2.43
CA VAL A 45 13.72 5.88 2.32
C VAL A 45 14.31 5.34 3.62
N GLY A 46 13.86 5.83 4.78
CA GLY A 46 14.28 5.29 6.09
C GLY A 46 13.97 3.80 6.25
N ILE A 47 12.82 3.36 5.74
CA ILE A 47 12.39 1.95 5.76
C ILE A 47 13.22 1.11 4.80
N ILE A 48 13.59 1.66 3.64
CA ILE A 48 14.50 1.00 2.69
C ILE A 48 15.86 0.77 3.34
N PHE A 49 16.43 1.78 4.02
CA PHE A 49 17.70 1.61 4.72
C PHE A 49 17.62 0.56 5.83
N LYS A 50 16.53 0.57 6.62
CA LYS A 50 16.27 -0.45 7.64
C LYS A 50 16.24 -1.86 7.04
N PHE A 51 15.54 -2.03 5.92
CA PHE A 51 15.49 -3.27 5.17
C PHE A 51 16.88 -3.70 4.65
N LEU A 52 17.65 -2.78 4.07
CA LEU A 52 18.99 -3.08 3.52
C LEU A 52 20.02 -3.44 4.59
N GLN A 53 19.84 -2.95 5.81
CA GLN A 53 20.66 -3.31 6.97
C GLN A 53 20.32 -4.68 7.56
N ASP A 54 19.18 -5.28 7.16
CA ASP A 54 18.78 -6.59 7.62
C ASP A 54 19.26 -7.69 6.65
N ASP A 55 20.27 -8.44 7.07
CA ASP A 55 20.87 -9.50 6.24
C ASP A 55 19.85 -10.56 5.79
N ARG A 56 18.89 -10.87 6.65
CA ARG A 56 17.88 -11.91 6.41
C ARG A 56 16.87 -11.44 5.36
N ALA A 57 16.36 -10.21 5.50
CA ALA A 57 15.42 -9.60 4.57
C ALA A 57 16.07 -9.40 3.20
N ARG A 58 17.31 -8.89 3.18
CA ARG A 58 18.10 -8.70 1.95
C ARG A 58 18.33 -10.02 1.23
N SER A 59 18.77 -11.06 1.95
CA SER A 59 18.99 -12.39 1.38
C SER A 59 17.68 -12.99 0.83
N ALA A 60 16.58 -12.87 1.57
CA ALA A 60 15.26 -13.35 1.13
C ALA A 60 14.78 -12.65 -0.15
N TYR A 61 15.01 -11.34 -0.25
CA TYR A 61 14.69 -10.56 -1.45
C TYR A 61 15.50 -11.01 -2.66
N TRP A 62 16.83 -11.10 -2.55
CA TRP A 62 17.69 -11.47 -3.69
C TRP A 62 17.58 -12.95 -4.08
N SER A 63 17.20 -13.83 -3.15
CA SER A 63 16.91 -15.24 -3.43
C SER A 63 15.49 -15.49 -3.96
N GLY A 64 14.64 -14.46 -4.00
CA GLY A 64 13.24 -14.58 -4.42
C GLY A 64 12.36 -15.37 -3.44
N ASN A 65 12.82 -15.60 -2.20
CA ASN A 65 12.05 -16.32 -1.18
C ASN A 65 11.01 -15.38 -0.54
N ARG A 66 9.82 -15.33 -1.16
CA ARG A 66 8.73 -14.42 -0.79
C ARG A 66 8.17 -14.65 0.61
N GLU A 67 8.12 -15.90 1.06
CA GLU A 67 7.59 -16.25 2.39
C GLU A 67 8.53 -15.73 3.49
N VAL A 68 9.83 -16.04 3.39
CA VAL A 68 10.83 -15.55 4.35
C VAL A 68 10.94 -14.02 4.29
N LEU A 69 10.82 -13.42 3.11
CA LEU A 69 10.80 -11.97 2.96
C LEU A 69 9.59 -11.36 3.68
N HIS A 70 8.40 -11.94 3.51
CA HIS A 70 7.19 -11.46 4.16
C HIS A 70 7.30 -11.53 5.69
N ASP A 71 7.68 -12.68 6.22
CA ASP A 71 7.84 -12.90 7.65
C ASP A 71 8.85 -11.88 8.22
N ARG A 72 9.98 -11.67 7.53
CA ARG A 72 10.99 -10.73 8.00
C ARG A 72 10.53 -9.27 7.92
N LEU A 73 9.80 -8.87 6.88
CA LEU A 73 9.23 -7.52 6.79
C LEU A 73 8.20 -7.26 7.91
N GLN A 74 7.42 -8.29 8.26
CA GLN A 74 6.49 -8.25 9.39
C GLN A 74 7.23 -8.12 10.73
N GLU A 75 8.28 -8.94 10.96
CA GLU A 75 9.14 -8.84 12.15
C GLU A 75 9.82 -7.48 12.28
N LEU A 76 10.21 -6.86 11.15
CA LEU A 76 10.76 -5.52 11.10
C LEU A 76 9.71 -4.42 11.23
N ASN A 77 8.43 -4.75 11.40
CA ASN A 77 7.32 -3.80 11.54
C ASN A 77 7.24 -2.79 10.36
N VAL A 78 7.69 -3.20 9.17
CA VAL A 78 7.78 -2.33 7.99
C VAL A 78 6.40 -1.82 7.58
N GLU A 79 5.39 -2.69 7.56
CA GLU A 79 4.03 -2.32 7.19
C GLU A 79 3.45 -1.24 8.11
N ALA A 80 3.61 -1.37 9.43
CA ALA A 80 3.09 -0.39 10.38
C ALA A 80 3.82 0.97 10.26
N GLU A 81 5.11 0.96 9.96
CA GLU A 81 5.88 2.18 9.72
C GLU A 81 5.42 2.88 8.43
N ILE A 82 5.17 2.13 7.36
CA ILE A 82 4.59 2.67 6.11
C ILE A 82 3.17 3.21 6.38
N LYS A 83 2.33 2.47 7.12
CA LYS A 83 0.99 2.94 7.56
C LYS A 83 1.09 4.26 8.30
N THR A 84 2.01 4.36 9.24
CA THR A 84 2.23 5.59 10.02
C THR A 84 2.63 6.77 9.12
N PHE A 85 3.45 6.53 8.10
CA PHE A 85 3.86 7.56 7.14
C PHE A 85 2.70 8.05 6.27
N TYR A 86 1.84 7.14 5.78
CA TYR A 86 0.76 7.49 4.85
C TYR A 86 -0.58 7.82 5.52
N ARG A 87 -0.81 7.45 6.76
CA ARG A 87 -2.08 7.71 7.47
C ARG A 87 -2.53 9.19 7.45
N PRO A 88 -1.64 10.20 7.55
CA PRO A 88 -2.06 11.60 7.39
C PRO A 88 -2.56 11.97 5.99
N GLN A 89 -2.18 11.18 4.97
CA GLN A 89 -2.48 11.43 3.55
C GLN A 89 -3.66 10.57 3.06
N ILE A 90 -3.84 9.38 3.64
CA ILE A 90 -4.91 8.42 3.31
C ILE A 90 -5.67 8.09 4.60
N PRO A 91 -6.74 8.84 4.92
CA PRO A 91 -7.47 8.67 6.18
C PRO A 91 -8.32 7.40 6.24
N ASP A 92 -8.76 6.89 5.09
CA ASP A 92 -9.53 5.65 5.01
C ASP A 92 -8.58 4.45 5.19
N GLU A 93 -8.75 3.70 6.29
CA GLU A 93 -7.85 2.59 6.63
C GLU A 93 -7.90 1.45 5.61
N THR A 94 -9.00 1.26 4.88
CA THR A 94 -9.11 0.24 3.83
C THR A 94 -8.29 0.64 2.61
N GLN A 95 -8.41 1.90 2.18
CA GLN A 95 -7.61 2.46 1.10
C GLN A 95 -6.12 2.53 1.48
N LEU A 96 -5.80 2.84 2.74
CA LEU A 96 -4.44 2.83 3.25
C LEU A 96 -3.83 1.43 3.19
N ASP A 97 -4.57 0.42 3.66
CA ASP A 97 -4.15 -0.98 3.62
C ASP A 97 -3.90 -1.44 2.17
N GLN A 98 -4.85 -1.17 1.27
CA GLN A 98 -4.74 -1.49 -0.16
C GLN A 98 -3.54 -0.78 -0.81
N HIS A 99 -3.34 0.51 -0.52
CA HIS A 99 -2.21 1.28 -1.03
C HIS A 99 -0.86 0.67 -0.62
N ILE A 100 -0.75 0.22 0.62
CA ILE A 100 0.50 -0.35 1.15
C ILE A 100 0.74 -1.75 0.57
N HIS A 101 -0.30 -2.56 0.43
CA HIS A 101 -0.19 -3.83 -0.26
C HIS A 101 0.20 -3.64 -1.73
N GLN A 102 -0.30 -2.61 -2.40
CA GLN A 102 0.11 -2.25 -3.76
C GLN A 102 1.60 -1.87 -3.80
N ILE A 103 2.09 -1.05 -2.87
CA ILE A 103 3.53 -0.72 -2.75
C ILE A 103 4.37 -2.00 -2.58
N PHE A 104 3.95 -2.92 -1.71
CA PHE A 104 4.67 -4.18 -1.51
C PHE A 104 4.67 -5.06 -2.77
N TYR A 105 3.54 -5.11 -3.48
CA TYR A 105 3.46 -5.82 -4.76
C TYR A 105 4.40 -5.22 -5.80
N GLU A 106 4.41 -3.90 -5.98
CA GLU A 106 5.28 -3.24 -6.94
C GLU A 106 6.77 -3.35 -6.60
N ALA A 107 7.10 -3.37 -5.31
CA ALA A 107 8.48 -3.45 -4.84
C ALA A 107 9.03 -4.89 -4.82
N THR A 108 8.19 -5.88 -4.54
CA THR A 108 8.63 -7.26 -4.22
C THR A 108 7.91 -8.37 -4.99
N GLY A 109 6.81 -8.05 -5.68
CA GLY A 109 5.91 -9.03 -6.31
C GLY A 109 5.03 -9.80 -5.31
N TYR A 110 5.03 -9.42 -4.03
CA TYR A 110 4.20 -10.04 -3.00
C TYR A 110 2.73 -9.62 -3.13
N ILE A 111 1.82 -10.58 -3.01
CA ILE A 111 0.38 -10.35 -2.96
C ILE A 111 -0.13 -10.83 -1.60
N GLY A 112 -0.77 -9.94 -0.84
CA GLY A 112 -1.37 -10.30 0.44
C GLY A 112 -2.50 -11.32 0.28
N LYS A 113 -2.69 -12.21 1.26
CA LYS A 113 -3.74 -13.24 1.23
C LYS A 113 -5.17 -12.69 1.07
N ALA A 114 -5.38 -11.45 1.48
CA ALA A 114 -6.68 -10.76 1.35
C ALA A 114 -6.89 -10.10 -0.02
N TYR A 115 -5.89 -10.14 -0.91
CA TYR A 115 -5.89 -9.38 -2.15
C TYR A 115 -5.70 -10.29 -3.37
N GLU A 116 -6.14 -9.78 -4.52
CA GLU A 116 -5.90 -10.34 -5.85
C GLU A 116 -5.61 -9.21 -6.85
N LEU A 117 -4.95 -9.54 -7.96
CA LEU A 117 -4.70 -8.58 -9.04
C LEU A 117 -5.90 -8.56 -9.99
N ASN A 118 -6.43 -7.38 -10.27
CA ASN A 118 -7.35 -7.21 -11.39
C ASN A 118 -6.60 -7.20 -12.74
N GLY A 119 -7.34 -7.12 -13.85
CA GLY A 119 -6.79 -7.11 -15.21
C GLY A 119 -5.86 -5.92 -15.53
N GLN A 120 -5.87 -4.89 -14.69
CA GLN A 120 -5.05 -3.68 -14.79
C GLN A 120 -3.79 -3.75 -13.90
N GLY A 121 -3.57 -4.85 -13.18
CA GLY A 121 -2.42 -5.02 -12.27
C GLY A 121 -2.55 -4.26 -10.95
N ILE A 122 -3.78 -3.89 -10.55
CA ILE A 122 -4.06 -3.24 -9.26
C ILE A 122 -4.59 -4.29 -8.29
N LEU A 123 -4.07 -4.28 -7.06
CA LEU A 123 -4.59 -5.13 -6.00
C LEU A 123 -5.97 -4.68 -5.56
N VAL A 124 -6.93 -5.60 -5.57
CA VAL A 124 -8.28 -5.43 -5.04
C VAL A 124 -8.52 -6.45 -3.93
N LEU A 125 -9.39 -6.12 -2.97
CA LEU A 125 -9.76 -7.04 -1.91
C LEU A 125 -10.48 -8.25 -2.51
N ARG A 126 -10.08 -9.45 -2.10
CA ARG A 126 -10.80 -10.68 -2.47
C ARG A 126 -12.17 -10.69 -1.83
N ASP A 127 -13.19 -10.79 -2.65
CA ASP A 127 -14.53 -11.08 -2.18
C ASP A 127 -14.68 -12.59 -1.95
N ARG A 128 -14.38 -13.03 -0.73
CA ARG A 128 -14.53 -14.45 -0.33
C ARG A 128 -15.97 -14.96 -0.46
N GLY A 129 -16.94 -14.06 -0.34
CA GLY A 129 -18.35 -14.39 -0.55
C GLY A 129 -18.57 -14.78 -2.01
N PHE A 130 -18.09 -13.92 -2.92
CA PHE A 130 -18.11 -14.17 -4.35
C PHE A 130 -17.33 -15.43 -4.75
N GLU A 131 -16.10 -15.63 -4.25
CA GLU A 131 -15.28 -16.83 -4.51
C GLU A 131 -16.02 -18.13 -4.16
N ARG A 132 -16.76 -18.13 -3.05
CA ARG A 132 -17.55 -19.29 -2.63
C ARG A 132 -18.86 -19.42 -3.42
N TRP A 133 -19.50 -18.30 -3.72
CA TRP A 133 -20.83 -18.26 -4.32
C TRP A 133 -20.83 -18.54 -5.83
N PHE A 134 -19.89 -17.94 -6.56
CA PHE A 134 -19.87 -17.99 -8.03
C PHE A 134 -19.80 -19.42 -8.60
N PRO A 135 -18.96 -20.34 -8.10
CA PRO A 135 -18.93 -21.72 -8.61
C PRO A 135 -20.26 -22.45 -8.44
N LEU A 136 -20.99 -22.16 -7.36
CA LEU A 136 -22.33 -22.73 -7.12
C LEU A 136 -23.34 -22.13 -8.10
N ALA A 137 -23.33 -20.81 -8.26
CA ALA A 137 -24.23 -20.12 -9.18
C ALA A 137 -24.03 -20.59 -10.63
N TYR A 138 -22.77 -20.79 -11.03
CA TYR A 138 -22.42 -21.30 -12.35
C TYR A 138 -22.94 -22.73 -12.56
N ARG A 139 -22.71 -23.63 -11.60
CA ARG A 139 -23.21 -25.03 -11.67
C ARG A 139 -24.74 -25.10 -11.67
N ALA A 140 -25.39 -24.27 -10.86
CA ALA A 140 -26.84 -24.13 -10.82
C ALA A 140 -27.42 -23.57 -12.13
N GLY A 141 -26.60 -22.98 -13.00
CA GLY A 141 -27.03 -22.35 -14.24
C GLY A 141 -27.61 -20.95 -14.06
N VAL A 142 -27.37 -20.30 -12.92
CA VAL A 142 -27.82 -18.93 -12.64
C VAL A 142 -26.93 -17.91 -13.35
N VAL A 143 -25.65 -18.23 -13.53
CA VAL A 143 -24.66 -17.36 -14.20
C VAL A 143 -23.81 -18.17 -15.17
N VAL A 144 -23.27 -17.51 -16.18
CA VAL A 144 -22.39 -18.10 -17.22
C VAL A 144 -21.01 -17.45 -17.29
N ALA A 145 -20.86 -16.25 -16.74
CA ALA A 145 -19.57 -15.56 -16.67
C ALA A 145 -19.56 -14.57 -15.50
N SER A 146 -18.37 -14.08 -15.17
CA SER A 146 -18.15 -12.97 -14.26
C SER A 146 -17.18 -11.96 -14.85
N ASP A 147 -17.28 -10.73 -14.35
CA ASP A 147 -16.39 -9.62 -14.68
C ASP A 147 -16.16 -8.79 -13.41
N PHE A 148 -15.06 -8.05 -13.36
CA PHE A 148 -14.74 -7.16 -12.23
C PHE A 148 -14.63 -5.72 -12.74
N LYS A 149 -15.52 -4.86 -12.27
CA LYS A 149 -15.51 -3.43 -12.60
C LYS A 149 -15.25 -2.64 -11.34
N ASP A 150 -14.13 -1.91 -11.32
CA ASP A 150 -13.72 -1.08 -10.19
C ASP A 150 -13.67 -1.84 -8.86
N GLY A 151 -13.24 -3.11 -8.88
CA GLY A 151 -13.18 -3.99 -7.71
C GLY A 151 -14.52 -4.56 -7.27
N VAL A 152 -15.61 -4.26 -7.97
CA VAL A 152 -16.94 -4.83 -7.73
C VAL A 152 -17.16 -6.02 -8.66
N PRO A 153 -17.47 -7.22 -8.11
CA PRO A 153 -17.80 -8.37 -8.94
C PRO A 153 -19.18 -8.21 -9.60
N TYR A 154 -19.22 -8.40 -10.91
CA TYR A 154 -20.42 -8.50 -11.73
C TYR A 154 -20.55 -9.92 -12.27
N VAL A 155 -21.79 -10.35 -12.49
CA VAL A 155 -22.09 -11.64 -13.10
C VAL A 155 -22.98 -11.47 -14.32
N VAL A 156 -22.84 -12.41 -15.25
CA VAL A 156 -23.61 -12.49 -16.48
C VAL A 156 -24.54 -13.68 -16.39
N SER A 157 -25.83 -13.46 -16.54
CA SER A 157 -26.84 -14.52 -16.59
C SER A 157 -26.85 -15.22 -17.97
N PRO A 158 -27.47 -16.41 -18.11
CA PRO A 158 -27.56 -17.12 -19.40
C PRO A 158 -28.24 -16.31 -20.51
N ASP A 159 -29.15 -15.42 -20.14
CA ASP A 159 -29.86 -14.47 -21.00
C ASP A 159 -29.05 -13.20 -21.31
N GLY A 160 -27.80 -13.12 -20.84
CA GLY A 160 -26.86 -12.03 -21.15
C GLY A 160 -27.03 -10.78 -20.27
N VAL A 161 -27.85 -10.84 -19.21
CA VAL A 161 -28.02 -9.72 -18.28
C VAL A 161 -26.79 -9.62 -17.37
N VAL A 162 -26.24 -8.42 -17.26
CA VAL A 162 -25.12 -8.11 -16.39
C VAL A 162 -25.62 -7.43 -15.13
N ALA A 163 -25.33 -8.00 -13.96
CA ALA A 163 -25.76 -7.47 -12.67
C ALA A 163 -24.65 -7.57 -11.62
N ALA A 164 -24.68 -6.67 -10.62
CA ALA A 164 -23.73 -6.74 -9.51
C ALA A 164 -23.97 -8.02 -8.70
N TYR A 165 -22.90 -8.75 -8.36
CA TYR A 165 -22.98 -9.97 -7.57
C TYR A 165 -23.79 -9.76 -6.28
N ALA A 166 -23.57 -8.65 -5.58
CA ALA A 166 -24.22 -8.36 -4.31
C ALA A 166 -25.77 -8.35 -4.40
N ASP A 167 -26.33 -8.01 -5.56
CA ASP A 167 -27.77 -8.02 -5.77
C ASP A 167 -28.27 -9.41 -6.17
N VAL A 168 -27.52 -10.09 -7.04
CA VAL A 168 -27.87 -11.45 -7.46
C VAL A 168 -27.79 -12.44 -6.30
N ALA A 169 -26.80 -12.30 -5.42
CA ALA A 169 -26.61 -13.16 -4.26
C ALA A 169 -27.71 -13.03 -3.20
N LYS A 170 -28.44 -11.89 -3.16
CA LYS A 170 -29.63 -11.74 -2.31
C LYS A 170 -30.79 -12.60 -2.81
N VAL A 171 -30.93 -12.71 -4.13
CA VAL A 171 -31.99 -13.48 -4.78
C VAL A 171 -31.64 -14.97 -4.78
N PHE A 172 -30.37 -15.29 -4.99
CA PHE A 172 -29.85 -16.66 -5.05
C PHE A 172 -28.84 -16.91 -3.93
N PRO A 173 -29.26 -17.04 -2.66
CA PRO A 173 -28.34 -17.36 -1.58
C PRO A 173 -27.72 -18.75 -1.76
N VAL A 174 -26.57 -18.99 -1.11
CA VAL A 174 -25.80 -20.24 -1.22
C VAL A 174 -26.66 -21.49 -1.02
N GLN A 175 -27.56 -21.48 -0.03
CA GLN A 175 -28.43 -22.62 0.26
C GLN A 175 -29.35 -22.95 -0.93
N LEU A 176 -29.95 -21.92 -1.55
CA LEU A 176 -30.82 -22.11 -2.70
C LEU A 176 -30.04 -22.67 -3.91
N LEU A 177 -28.82 -22.18 -4.13
CA LEU A 177 -27.96 -22.69 -5.21
C LEU A 177 -27.63 -24.17 -5.02
N GLU A 178 -27.33 -24.60 -3.80
CA GLU A 178 -27.07 -26.01 -3.48
C GLU A 178 -28.31 -26.88 -3.74
N GLU A 179 -29.50 -26.40 -3.36
CA GLU A 179 -30.77 -27.09 -3.66
C GLU A 179 -31.04 -27.20 -5.17
N MET A 180 -30.80 -26.13 -5.92
CA MET A 180 -30.94 -26.12 -7.38
C MET A 180 -29.99 -27.11 -8.06
N ILE A 181 -28.72 -27.16 -7.63
CA ILE A 181 -27.74 -28.12 -8.13
C ILE A 181 -28.22 -29.54 -7.86
N LYS A 182 -28.66 -29.84 -6.64
CA LYS A 182 -29.14 -31.16 -6.27
C LYS A 182 -30.35 -31.58 -7.10
N ALA A 183 -31.32 -30.68 -7.30
CA ALA A 183 -32.49 -30.96 -8.12
C ALA A 183 -32.12 -31.23 -9.58
N LYS A 184 -31.16 -30.47 -10.13
CA LYS A 184 -30.63 -30.65 -11.48
C LYS A 184 -29.90 -31.98 -11.65
N ASP A 185 -29.05 -32.35 -10.69
CA ASP A 185 -28.32 -33.62 -10.69
C ASP A 185 -29.28 -34.82 -10.63
N GLN A 186 -30.42 -34.69 -9.96
CA GLN A 186 -31.47 -35.72 -9.90
C GLN A 186 -32.34 -35.79 -11.17
N ALA A 187 -32.38 -34.72 -11.96
CA ALA A 187 -33.16 -34.65 -13.19
C ALA A 187 -32.37 -35.12 -14.43
N LEU A 188 -31.05 -35.32 -14.30
CA LEU A 188 -30.20 -35.88 -15.35
C LEU A 188 -30.31 -37.42 -15.33
N PRO A 189 -30.73 -38.07 -16.44
CA PRO A 189 -30.88 -39.52 -16.55
C PRO A 189 -29.55 -40.27 -16.59
#